data_AF-A0A965HXD9-F1
#
_entry.id   AF-A0A965HXD9-F1
#
_cell.length_a   1.000
_cell.length_b   1.000
_cell.length_c   1.000
_cell.angle_alpha   90.00
_cell.angle_beta   90.00
_cell.angle_gamma   90.00
#
_symmetry.space_group_name_H-M   'P 1'
#
loop_
_entity.id
_entity.type
_entity.pdbx_description
1 polymer ?
#
loop_
_entity_poly.entity_id
_entity_poly.type
_entity_poly.pdbx_seq_one_letter_code
_entity_poly.pdbx_strand_id
1 'polypeptide(L)'
;MHYPETPETASKYALSALKRMKEEGIAANPRNFTIWYEYFAGKNDNLKKSVDALKAEHKAISETDYHDLYDRFISAGAASARDQKLSDQIEVVTERIIAAMSATGEGTEQFGEALQEFSGGIQKADNIDQIRGMVSDIIEETETMDERSRALQQQVQESASELSSLRQELRDSRRDALTDGLTGVANRKCFDQSLYQAIGYALESGDSLSLVFADLDHFKAFNDTHGHQLGDQVLKLVGKTLHDLVKGKDTAA
;
A
#
# COMPACT_ATOMS: atom_id res chain seq x y z
N MET A 1 7.95 9.65 -7.08
CA MET A 1 9.28 10.25 -6.89
C MET A 1 9.17 11.74 -7.17
N HIS A 2 9.67 12.59 -6.27
CA HIS A 2 9.76 14.03 -6.51
C HIS A 2 11.18 14.37 -7.00
N TYR A 3 11.29 15.15 -8.07
CA TYR A 3 12.56 15.56 -8.68
C TYR A 3 12.81 17.05 -8.41
N PRO A 4 13.56 17.40 -7.36
CA PRO A 4 13.78 18.80 -6.97
C PRO A 4 14.87 19.50 -7.80
N GLU A 5 15.52 18.81 -8.74
CA GLU A 5 16.58 19.40 -9.55
C GLU A 5 16.08 20.50 -10.51
N THR A 6 16.95 21.47 -10.80
CA THR A 6 16.68 22.53 -11.78
C THR A 6 16.57 21.97 -13.20
N PRO A 7 15.87 22.64 -14.13
CA PRO A 7 15.75 22.19 -15.53
C PRO A 7 17.11 21.91 -16.21
N GLU A 8 18.12 22.72 -15.90
CA GLU A 8 19.48 22.58 -16.43
C GLU A 8 20.18 21.32 -15.90
N THR A 9 19.98 21.02 -14.61
CA THR A 9 20.55 19.83 -13.96
C THR A 9 19.85 18.55 -14.45
N ALA A 10 18.52 18.59 -14.56
CA ALA A 10 17.73 17.50 -15.15
C ALA A 10 18.15 17.19 -16.59
N SER A 11 18.37 18.23 -17.42
CA SER A 11 18.87 18.07 -18.78
C SER A 11 20.24 17.39 -18.84
N LYS A 12 21.16 17.71 -17.91
CA LYS A 12 22.47 17.04 -17.84
C LYS A 12 22.34 15.55 -17.53
N TYR A 13 21.47 15.16 -16.61
CA TYR A 13 21.22 13.76 -16.29
C TYR A 13 20.58 13.02 -17.48
N ALA A 14 19.55 13.60 -18.10
CA ALA A 14 18.89 13.03 -19.27
C ALA A 14 19.84 12.82 -20.45
N LEU A 15 20.69 13.80 -20.77
CA LEU A 15 21.69 13.68 -21.82
C LEU A 15 22.74 12.61 -21.50
N SER A 16 23.16 12.52 -20.23
CA SER A 16 24.10 11.49 -19.79
C SER A 16 23.49 10.09 -19.88
N ALA A 17 22.22 9.94 -19.52
CA ALA A 17 21.46 8.70 -19.66
C ALA A 17 21.35 8.27 -21.13
N LEU A 18 20.89 9.15 -22.02
CA LEU A 18 20.76 8.86 -23.45
C LEU A 18 22.12 8.53 -24.10
N LYS A 19 23.17 9.27 -23.74
CA LYS A 19 24.53 9.01 -24.22
C LYS A 19 24.98 7.61 -23.81
N ARG A 20 24.80 7.24 -22.54
CA ARG A 20 25.18 5.93 -22.02
C ARG A 20 24.43 4.80 -22.71
N MET A 21 23.11 4.94 -22.88
CA MET A 21 22.29 3.95 -23.55
C MET A 21 22.71 3.73 -25.01
N LYS A 22 23.10 4.81 -25.71
CA LYS A 22 23.61 4.73 -27.07
C LYS A 22 24.98 4.04 -27.15
N GLU A 23 25.88 4.33 -26.21
CA GLU A 23 27.20 3.69 -26.13
C GLU A 23 27.11 2.18 -25.90
N GLU A 24 26.11 1.75 -25.11
CA GLU A 24 25.92 0.34 -24.72
C GLU A 24 24.92 -0.41 -25.62
N GLY A 25 24.36 0.25 -26.65
CA GLY A 25 23.42 -0.36 -27.59
C GLY A 25 22.05 -0.69 -26.98
N ILE A 26 21.66 0.00 -25.91
CA ILE A 26 20.41 -0.24 -25.17
C ILE A 26 19.26 0.59 -25.77
N ALA A 27 18.09 -0.03 -25.91
CA ALA A 27 16.90 0.66 -26.38
C ALA A 27 16.48 1.81 -25.45
N ALA A 28 16.24 3.00 -26.03
CA ALA A 28 15.78 4.22 -25.37
C ALA A 28 14.29 4.16 -24.96
N ASN A 29 13.88 3.07 -24.33
CA ASN A 29 12.54 2.92 -23.78
C ASN A 29 12.46 3.61 -22.39
N PRO A 30 11.23 3.89 -21.89
CA PRO A 30 11.05 4.57 -20.61
C PRO A 30 11.71 3.86 -19.42
N ARG A 31 11.70 2.52 -19.36
CA ARG A 31 12.27 1.76 -18.23
C ARG A 31 13.78 1.94 -18.13
N ASN A 32 14.48 1.67 -19.23
CA ASN A 32 15.93 1.77 -19.31
C ASN A 32 16.40 3.22 -19.12
N PHE A 33 15.66 4.18 -19.67
CA PHE A 33 15.93 5.59 -19.46
C PHE A 33 15.83 5.97 -17.98
N THR A 34 14.79 5.51 -17.28
CA THR A 34 14.60 5.84 -15.85
C THR A 34 15.74 5.29 -14.98
N ILE A 35 16.20 4.06 -15.25
CA ILE A 35 17.35 3.46 -14.55
C ILE A 35 18.59 4.35 -14.69
N TRP A 36 18.92 4.73 -15.92
CA TRP A 36 20.11 5.54 -16.17
C TRP A 36 19.97 6.97 -15.67
N TYR A 37 18.78 7.55 -15.75
CA TYR A 37 18.52 8.86 -15.18
C TYR A 37 18.74 8.86 -13.66
N GLU A 38 18.17 7.89 -12.93
CA GLU A 38 18.35 7.72 -11.48
C GLU A 38 19.82 7.45 -11.12
N TYR A 39 20.52 6.65 -11.93
CA TYR A 39 21.95 6.37 -11.77
C TYR A 39 22.79 7.66 -11.81
N PHE A 40 22.55 8.54 -12.79
CA PHE A 40 23.28 9.81 -12.93
C PHE A 40 22.82 10.89 -11.95
N ALA A 41 21.55 10.87 -11.57
CA ALA A 41 21.01 11.75 -10.53
C ALA A 41 21.57 11.41 -9.14
N GLY A 42 22.06 10.18 -8.93
CA GLY A 42 22.70 9.75 -7.69
C GLY A 42 21.76 9.65 -6.50
N LYS A 43 20.45 9.47 -6.75
CA LYS A 43 19.42 9.43 -5.70
C LYS A 43 19.28 8.06 -5.03
N ASN A 44 19.76 7.01 -5.69
CA ASN A 44 19.68 5.64 -5.20
C ASN A 44 21.04 4.96 -5.28
N ASP A 45 21.80 5.04 -4.18
CA ASP A 45 23.14 4.43 -4.07
C ASP A 45 23.13 2.91 -4.25
N ASN A 46 22.04 2.25 -3.85
CA ASN A 46 21.90 0.80 -4.00
C ASN A 46 21.65 0.40 -5.46
N LEU A 47 20.85 1.18 -6.20
CA LEU A 47 20.71 1.03 -7.65
C LEU A 47 22.07 1.20 -8.33
N LYS A 48 22.81 2.26 -7.97
CA LYS A 48 24.12 2.55 -8.54
C LYS A 48 25.11 1.41 -8.34
N LYS A 49 25.25 0.91 -7.10
CA LYS A 49 26.10 -0.24 -6.78
C LYS A 49 25.70 -1.51 -7.53
N SER A 50 24.39 -1.75 -7.68
CA SER A 50 23.89 -2.95 -8.39
C SER A 50 24.16 -2.89 -9.89
N VAL A 51 23.97 -1.71 -10.51
CA VAL A 51 24.34 -1.47 -11.91
C VAL A 51 25.86 -1.65 -12.11
N ASP A 52 26.67 -1.06 -11.23
CA ASP A 52 28.14 -1.17 -11.32
C ASP A 52 28.63 -2.61 -11.14
N ALA A 53 28.03 -3.38 -10.23
CA ALA A 53 28.34 -4.79 -10.02
C ALA A 53 28.00 -5.65 -11.26
N LEU A 54 26.79 -5.47 -11.82
CA LEU A 54 26.38 -6.19 -13.03
C LEU A 54 27.28 -5.87 -14.23
N LYS A 55 27.79 -4.64 -14.33
CA LYS A 55 28.76 -4.25 -15.37
C LYS A 55 30.15 -4.81 -15.15
N ALA A 56 30.55 -5.05 -13.90
CA ALA A 56 31.83 -5.66 -13.58
C ALA A 56 31.81 -7.17 -13.88
N GLU A 57 30.67 -7.81 -13.68
CA GLU A 57 30.47 -9.25 -13.87
C GLU A 57 30.14 -9.64 -15.32
N HIS A 58 29.34 -8.82 -16.01
CA HIS A 58 28.89 -9.07 -17.38
C HIS A 58 29.40 -8.02 -18.37
N LYS A 59 29.83 -8.47 -19.57
CA LYS A 59 30.26 -7.57 -20.66
C LYS A 59 29.10 -6.75 -21.25
N ALA A 60 27.85 -7.21 -21.07
CA ALA A 60 26.61 -6.51 -21.39
C ALA A 60 25.51 -6.95 -20.42
N ILE A 61 24.77 -6.00 -19.86
CA ILE A 61 23.60 -6.26 -18.99
C ILE A 61 22.46 -6.79 -19.87
N SER A 62 21.81 -7.88 -19.45
CA SER A 62 20.71 -8.48 -20.21
C SER A 62 19.39 -7.70 -20.05
N GLU A 63 18.42 -7.91 -20.94
CA GLU A 63 17.08 -7.31 -20.77
C GLU A 63 16.40 -7.75 -19.46
N THR A 64 16.66 -8.98 -19.01
CA THR A 64 16.15 -9.53 -17.76
C THR A 64 16.74 -8.78 -16.56
N ASP A 65 18.04 -8.49 -16.58
CA ASP A 65 18.69 -7.71 -15.52
C ASP A 65 18.14 -6.28 -15.45
N TYR A 66 17.86 -5.65 -16.61
CA TYR A 66 17.21 -4.34 -16.63
C TYR A 66 15.79 -4.38 -16.06
N HIS A 67 15.05 -5.46 -16.32
CA HIS A 67 13.72 -5.65 -15.74
C HIS A 67 13.81 -5.74 -14.20
N ASP A 68 14.73 -6.54 -13.69
CA ASP A 68 14.95 -6.74 -12.26
C ASP A 68 15.43 -5.45 -11.56
N LEU A 69 16.36 -4.71 -12.19
CA LEU A 69 16.82 -3.42 -11.68
C LEU A 69 15.66 -2.40 -11.60
N TYR A 70 14.81 -2.36 -12.62
CA TYR A 70 13.66 -1.46 -12.64
C TYR A 70 12.69 -1.81 -11.51
N ASP A 71 12.35 -3.07 -11.35
CA ASP A 71 11.36 -3.49 -10.36
C ASP A 71 11.90 -3.35 -8.93
N ARG A 72 13.16 -3.73 -8.72
CA ARG A 72 13.76 -3.70 -7.39
C ARG A 72 14.00 -2.28 -6.86
N PHE A 73 14.38 -1.34 -7.72
CA PHE A 73 14.86 -0.03 -7.26
C PHE A 73 13.97 1.15 -7.67
N ILE A 74 13.16 1.01 -8.72
CA ILE A 74 12.32 2.10 -9.22
C ILE A 74 10.85 1.83 -8.91
N SER A 75 10.33 0.65 -9.27
CA SER A 75 8.93 0.30 -8.98
C SER A 75 8.71 0.14 -7.46
N ALA A 76 9.68 -0.45 -6.74
CA ALA A 76 9.62 -0.58 -5.28
C ALA A 76 9.55 0.76 -4.52
N GLY A 77 10.27 1.79 -4.99
CA GLY A 77 10.22 3.13 -4.40
C GLY A 77 8.89 3.85 -4.66
N ALA A 78 8.29 3.64 -5.84
CA ALA A 78 6.97 4.15 -6.17
C ALA A 78 5.85 3.44 -5.40
N ALA A 79 5.96 2.13 -5.19
CA ALA A 79 5.03 1.34 -4.38
C ALA A 79 5.06 1.76 -2.91
N SER A 80 6.26 1.93 -2.31
CA SER A 80 6.38 2.39 -0.93
C SER A 80 5.83 3.80 -0.71
N ALA A 81 6.03 4.72 -1.67
CA ALA A 81 5.47 6.06 -1.59
C ALA A 81 3.94 6.09 -1.77
N ARG A 82 3.40 5.18 -2.59
CA ARG A 82 1.95 5.01 -2.76
C ARG A 82 1.31 4.46 -1.50
N ASP A 83 1.86 3.40 -0.92
CA ASP A 83 1.37 2.79 0.32
C ASP A 83 1.44 3.79 1.50
N GLN A 84 2.49 4.60 1.58
CA GLN A 84 2.59 5.67 2.58
C GLN A 84 1.45 6.68 2.39
N LYS A 85 1.27 7.20 1.16
CA LYS A 85 0.20 8.15 0.87
C LYS A 85 -1.19 7.61 1.20
N LEU A 86 -1.42 6.33 0.91
CA LEU A 86 -2.69 5.67 1.21
C LEU A 86 -2.88 5.48 2.72
N SER A 87 -1.81 5.20 3.45
CA SER A 87 -1.81 5.14 4.92
C SER A 87 -2.11 6.51 5.53
N ASP A 88 -1.49 7.57 5.01
CA ASP A 88 -1.76 8.95 5.44
C ASP A 88 -3.25 9.32 5.19
N GLN A 89 -3.83 8.90 4.06
CA GLN A 89 -5.25 9.11 3.78
C GLN A 89 -6.17 8.36 4.75
N ILE A 90 -5.82 7.12 5.10
CA ILE A 90 -6.53 6.35 6.13
C ILE A 90 -6.52 7.11 7.46
N GLU A 91 -5.38 7.67 7.85
CA GLU A 91 -5.24 8.48 9.07
C GLU A 91 -6.18 9.68 9.07
N VAL A 92 -6.20 10.45 7.98
CA VAL A 92 -7.11 11.60 7.82
C VAL A 92 -8.58 11.21 7.93
N VAL A 93 -8.99 10.09 7.33
CA VAL A 93 -10.39 9.63 7.44
C VAL A 93 -10.70 9.17 8.87
N THR A 94 -9.75 8.52 9.56
CA THR A 94 -9.95 8.14 10.96
C THR A 94 -10.09 9.35 11.88
N GLU A 95 -9.30 10.41 11.67
CA GLU A 95 -9.42 11.67 12.42
C GLU A 95 -10.80 12.32 12.21
N ARG A 96 -11.31 12.34 10.96
CA ARG A 96 -12.66 12.84 10.66
C ARG A 96 -13.75 12.07 11.40
N ILE A 97 -13.64 10.74 11.50
CA ILE A 97 -14.60 9.93 12.26
C ILE A 97 -14.54 10.25 13.74
N ILE A 98 -13.33 10.34 14.32
CA ILE A 98 -13.15 10.69 15.73
C ILE A 98 -13.76 12.06 16.03
N ALA A 99 -13.48 13.06 15.20
CA ALA A 99 -14.03 14.41 15.37
C ALA A 99 -15.57 14.42 15.30
N ALA A 100 -16.15 13.69 14.34
CA ALA A 100 -17.60 13.58 14.20
C ALA A 100 -18.26 12.89 15.42
N MET A 101 -17.62 11.85 15.95
CA MET A 101 -18.08 11.17 17.17
C MET A 101 -18.02 12.09 18.40
N SER A 102 -16.94 12.87 18.57
CA SER A 102 -16.83 13.82 19.68
C SER A 102 -17.92 14.88 19.66
N ALA A 103 -18.19 15.49 18.49
CA ALA A 103 -19.25 16.49 18.33
C ALA A 103 -20.65 15.94 18.68
N THR A 104 -20.87 14.64 18.46
CA THR A 104 -22.13 13.98 18.81
C THR A 104 -22.24 13.71 20.31
N GLY A 105 -21.12 13.37 20.95
CA GLY A 105 -21.05 13.27 22.41
C GLY A 105 -21.49 14.57 23.06
N GLU A 106 -20.94 15.70 22.61
CA GLU A 106 -21.32 17.05 23.09
C GLU A 106 -22.81 17.35 22.86
N GLY A 107 -23.33 17.05 21.66
CA GLY A 107 -24.76 17.26 21.36
C GLY A 107 -25.70 16.40 22.21
N THR A 108 -25.28 15.17 22.54
CA THR A 108 -26.06 14.26 23.41
C THR A 108 -26.05 14.74 24.87
N GLU A 109 -24.93 15.30 25.33
CA GLU A 109 -24.83 15.92 26.65
C GLU A 109 -25.73 17.15 26.76
N GLN A 110 -25.71 18.05 25.77
CA GLN A 110 -26.61 19.22 25.71
C GLN A 110 -28.08 18.84 25.75
N PHE A 111 -28.48 17.84 24.96
CA PHE A 111 -29.86 17.33 24.98
C PHE A 111 -30.23 16.74 26.35
N GLY A 112 -29.28 16.05 27.00
CA GLY A 112 -29.44 15.54 28.36
C GLY A 112 -29.66 16.64 29.41
N GLU A 113 -28.94 17.76 29.29
CA GLU A 113 -29.13 18.95 30.15
C GLU A 113 -30.50 19.58 29.93
N ALA A 114 -30.92 19.78 28.67
CA ALA A 114 -32.25 20.31 28.34
C ALA A 114 -33.39 19.44 28.90
N LEU A 115 -33.25 18.11 28.83
CA LEU A 115 -34.21 17.17 29.43
C LEU A 115 -34.28 17.27 30.96
N GLN A 116 -33.14 17.46 31.63
CA GLN A 116 -33.11 17.68 33.08
C GLN A 116 -33.76 19.00 33.48
N GLU A 117 -33.46 20.08 32.75
CA GLU A 117 -34.05 21.40 32.98
C GLU A 117 -35.57 21.37 32.81
N PHE A 118 -36.06 20.76 31.74
CA PHE A 118 -37.49 20.56 31.51
C PHE A 118 -38.17 19.76 32.63
N SER A 119 -37.58 18.62 33.02
CA SER A 119 -38.12 17.76 34.09
C SER A 119 -38.20 18.50 35.43
N GLY A 120 -37.17 19.28 35.76
CA GLY A 120 -37.16 20.14 36.94
C GLY A 120 -38.10 21.34 36.86
N GLY A 121 -38.26 21.91 35.66
CA GLY A 121 -39.12 23.06 35.37
C GLY A 121 -40.61 22.72 35.47
N ILE A 122 -41.03 21.56 34.95
CA ILE A 122 -42.41 21.08 35.06
C ILE A 122 -42.88 20.98 36.52
N GLN A 123 -42.01 20.54 37.43
CA GLN A 123 -42.36 20.40 38.84
C GLN A 123 -42.57 21.76 39.54
N LYS A 124 -42.01 22.84 38.97
CA LYS A 124 -42.03 24.20 39.52
C LYS A 124 -42.94 25.16 38.75
N ALA A 125 -43.61 24.69 37.70
CA ALA A 125 -44.43 25.54 36.86
C ALA A 125 -45.72 25.97 37.58
N ASP A 126 -45.97 27.28 37.61
CA ASP A 126 -47.11 27.88 38.30
C ASP A 126 -48.34 28.04 37.38
N ASN A 127 -48.14 27.96 36.06
CA ASN A 127 -49.20 28.14 35.07
C ASN A 127 -48.94 27.36 33.77
N ILE A 128 -50.00 27.23 32.97
CA ILE A 128 -49.97 26.45 31.73
C ILE A 128 -49.12 27.09 30.62
N ASP A 129 -48.91 28.41 30.66
CA ASP A 129 -48.10 29.13 29.68
C ASP A 129 -46.60 28.82 29.85
N GLN A 130 -46.13 28.68 31.10
CA GLN A 130 -44.77 28.20 31.40
C GLN A 130 -44.54 26.78 30.89
N ILE A 131 -45.50 25.87 31.13
CA ILE A 131 -45.42 24.49 30.63
C ILE A 131 -45.40 24.48 29.10
N ARG A 132 -46.23 25.30 28.44
CA ARG A 132 -46.26 25.40 26.97
C ARG A 132 -44.93 25.90 26.41
N GLY A 133 -44.29 26.88 27.06
CA GLY A 133 -42.95 27.35 26.69
C GLY A 133 -41.92 26.23 26.77
N MET A 134 -41.83 25.56 27.92
CA MET A 134 -40.91 24.43 28.14
C MET A 134 -41.11 23.28 27.14
N VAL A 135 -42.36 22.96 26.79
CA VAL A 135 -42.66 21.94 25.77
C VAL A 135 -42.19 22.38 24.39
N SER A 136 -42.33 23.66 24.06
CA SER A 136 -41.80 24.22 22.81
C SER A 136 -40.28 24.11 22.74
N ASP A 137 -39.60 24.45 23.84
CA ASP A 137 -38.13 24.40 23.92
C ASP A 137 -37.61 22.96 23.74
N ILE A 138 -38.25 21.97 24.37
CA ILE A 138 -37.89 20.56 24.18
C ILE A 138 -38.14 20.08 22.76
N ILE A 139 -39.24 20.51 22.12
CA ILE A 139 -39.54 20.11 20.75
C ILE A 139 -38.44 20.64 19.82
N GLU A 140 -38.06 21.91 19.98
CA GLU A 140 -36.98 22.54 19.22
C GLU A 140 -35.63 21.83 19.44
N GLU A 141 -35.29 21.50 20.69
CA GLU A 141 -34.05 20.79 21.00
C GLU A 141 -34.07 19.34 20.49
N THR A 142 -35.23 18.67 20.51
CA THR A 142 -35.40 17.31 19.98
C THR A 142 -35.27 17.29 18.46
N GLU A 143 -35.86 18.26 17.75
CA GLU A 143 -35.72 18.41 16.30
C GLU A 143 -34.25 18.67 15.93
N THR A 144 -33.59 19.58 16.64
CA THR A 144 -32.17 19.89 16.46
C THR A 144 -31.29 18.64 16.67
N MET A 145 -31.58 17.84 17.70
CA MET A 145 -30.84 16.61 17.98
C MET A 145 -31.07 15.53 16.89
N ASP A 146 -32.30 15.36 16.39
CA ASP A 146 -32.60 14.42 15.31
C ASP A 146 -31.86 14.83 14.01
N GLU A 147 -31.85 16.12 13.67
CA GLU A 147 -31.11 16.62 12.51
C GLU A 147 -29.61 16.36 12.63
N ARG A 148 -29.00 16.67 13.78
CA ARG A 148 -27.57 16.40 14.06
C ARG A 148 -27.26 14.91 14.01
N SER A 149 -28.13 14.07 14.59
CA SER A 149 -27.96 12.61 14.61
C SER A 149 -27.98 12.04 13.19
N ARG A 150 -28.92 12.47 12.34
CA ARG A 150 -29.00 12.02 10.94
C ARG A 150 -27.81 12.49 10.12
N ALA A 151 -27.40 13.74 10.26
CA ALA A 151 -26.24 14.29 9.55
C ALA A 151 -24.96 13.52 9.91
N LEU A 152 -24.76 13.20 11.20
CA LEU A 152 -23.67 12.37 11.65
C LEU A 152 -23.75 10.96 11.05
N GLN A 153 -24.92 10.31 11.16
CA GLN A 153 -25.08 8.94 10.69
C GLN A 153 -24.70 8.83 9.20
N GLN A 154 -25.07 9.83 8.41
CA GLN A 154 -24.64 9.94 7.02
C GLN A 154 -23.12 10.11 6.90
N GLN A 155 -22.51 11.04 7.63
CA GLN A 155 -21.06 11.30 7.58
C GLN A 155 -20.23 10.07 8.01
N VAL A 156 -20.67 9.34 9.04
CA VAL A 156 -20.03 8.10 9.50
C VAL A 156 -20.15 7.02 8.44
N GLN A 157 -21.32 6.86 7.83
CA GLN A 157 -21.54 5.88 6.78
C GLN A 157 -20.66 6.15 5.54
N GLU A 158 -20.57 7.42 5.12
CA GLU A 158 -19.69 7.84 4.02
C GLU A 158 -18.22 7.57 4.33
N SER A 159 -17.77 7.99 5.52
CA SER A 159 -16.37 7.81 5.95
C SER A 159 -16.01 6.33 6.11
N ALA A 160 -16.93 5.49 6.58
CA ALA A 160 -16.73 4.04 6.68
C ALA A 160 -16.57 3.38 5.30
N SER A 161 -17.37 3.80 4.31
CA SER A 161 -17.26 3.33 2.94
C SER A 161 -15.93 3.75 2.30
N GLU A 162 -15.51 5.00 2.53
CA GLU A 162 -14.21 5.53 2.08
C GLU A 162 -13.05 4.72 2.68
N LEU A 163 -13.07 4.50 4.00
CA LEU A 163 -12.08 3.69 4.72
C LEU A 163 -11.99 2.25 4.20
N SER A 164 -13.13 1.63 3.93
CA SER A 164 -13.17 0.27 3.38
C SER A 164 -12.48 0.20 2.02
N SER A 165 -12.73 1.19 1.17
CA SER A 165 -12.15 1.29 -0.17
C SER A 165 -10.64 1.51 -0.11
N LEU A 166 -10.17 2.47 0.67
CA LEU A 166 -8.74 2.74 0.88
C LEU A 166 -8.00 1.54 1.46
N ARG A 167 -8.61 0.83 2.42
CA ARG A 167 -8.03 -0.40 2.97
C ARG A 167 -7.94 -1.52 1.94
N GLN A 168 -8.91 -1.63 1.04
CA GLN A 168 -8.87 -2.62 -0.04
C GLN A 168 -7.74 -2.29 -1.02
N GLU A 169 -7.64 -1.03 -1.44
CA GLU A 169 -6.55 -0.57 -2.32
C GLU A 169 -5.17 -0.79 -1.70
N LEU A 170 -5.01 -0.56 -0.38
CA LEU A 170 -3.76 -0.83 0.32
C LEU A 170 -3.39 -2.32 0.28
N ARG A 171 -4.38 -3.20 0.51
CA ARG A 171 -4.17 -4.65 0.46
C ARG A 171 -3.77 -5.10 -0.93
N ASP A 172 -4.45 -4.61 -1.96
CA ASP A 172 -4.18 -4.97 -3.35
C ASP A 172 -2.79 -4.48 -3.77
N SER A 173 -2.46 -3.22 -3.47
CA SER A 173 -1.12 -2.64 -3.70
C SER A 173 -0.01 -3.47 -3.06
N ARG A 174 -0.19 -3.87 -1.79
CA ARG A 174 0.78 -4.71 -1.07
C ARG A 174 0.90 -6.11 -1.69
N ARG A 175 -0.22 -6.72 -2.06
CA ARG A 175 -0.23 -8.03 -2.71
C ARG A 175 0.54 -7.98 -4.01
N ASP A 176 0.25 -7.01 -4.87
CA ASP A 176 0.92 -6.86 -6.17
C ASP A 176 2.42 -6.57 -6.02
N ALA A 177 2.81 -5.86 -4.96
CA ALA A 177 4.22 -5.57 -4.66
C ALA A 177 5.02 -6.78 -4.12
N LEU A 178 4.34 -7.78 -3.56
CA LEU A 178 4.96 -8.92 -2.86
C LEU A 178 4.72 -10.28 -3.52
N THR A 179 3.93 -10.32 -4.59
CA THR A 179 3.56 -11.55 -5.30
C THR A 179 4.18 -11.54 -6.70
N ASP A 180 4.58 -12.72 -7.18
CA ASP A 180 4.97 -12.91 -8.57
C ASP A 180 3.73 -12.90 -9.47
N GLY A 181 3.73 -12.04 -10.50
CA GLY A 181 2.57 -11.81 -11.35
C GLY A 181 2.21 -12.98 -12.27
N LEU A 182 3.15 -13.90 -12.52
CA LEU A 182 2.93 -15.06 -13.38
C LEU A 182 2.39 -16.25 -12.60
N THR A 183 2.99 -16.57 -11.47
CA THR A 183 2.79 -17.81 -10.71
C THR A 183 1.92 -17.63 -9.47
N GLY A 184 1.79 -16.41 -8.95
CA GLY A 184 1.00 -16.09 -7.76
C GLY A 184 1.66 -16.46 -6.43
N VAL A 185 2.90 -16.99 -6.43
CA VAL A 185 3.67 -17.19 -5.19
C VAL A 185 4.34 -15.89 -4.74
N ALA A 186 4.92 -15.88 -3.53
CA ALA A 186 5.68 -14.72 -3.07
C ALA A 186 6.81 -14.40 -4.06
N ASN A 187 7.06 -13.12 -4.32
CA ASN A 187 8.20 -12.74 -5.16
C ASN A 187 9.49 -12.69 -4.33
N ARG A 188 10.62 -12.44 -5.00
CA ARG A 188 11.94 -12.37 -4.35
C ARG A 188 12.00 -11.37 -3.18
N LYS A 189 11.26 -10.27 -3.25
CA LYS A 189 11.21 -9.27 -2.18
C LYS A 189 10.52 -9.84 -0.94
N CYS A 190 9.40 -10.53 -1.13
CA CYS A 190 8.69 -11.20 -0.05
C CYS A 190 9.49 -12.38 0.52
N PHE A 191 10.21 -13.12 -0.32
CA PHE A 191 11.19 -14.13 0.11
C PHE A 191 12.21 -13.55 1.09
N ASP A 192 12.93 -12.49 0.69
CA ASP A 192 13.99 -11.92 1.52
C ASP A 192 13.42 -11.44 2.86
N GLN A 193 12.25 -10.77 2.86
CA GLN A 193 11.57 -10.33 4.08
C GLN A 193 11.17 -11.48 4.99
N SER A 194 10.57 -12.53 4.42
CA SER A 194 10.10 -13.71 5.16
C SER A 194 11.28 -14.48 5.76
N LEU A 195 12.39 -14.59 5.03
CA LEU A 195 13.60 -15.26 5.51
C LEU A 195 14.18 -14.54 6.74
N TYR A 196 14.29 -13.21 6.72
CA TYR A 196 14.77 -12.46 7.88
C TYR A 196 13.87 -12.63 9.11
N GLN A 197 12.55 -12.63 8.92
CA GLN A 197 11.59 -12.87 10.00
C GLN A 197 11.71 -14.29 10.55
N ALA A 198 11.82 -15.30 9.68
CA ALA A 198 11.95 -16.69 10.07
C ALA A 198 13.25 -16.95 10.84
N ILE A 199 14.36 -16.32 10.45
CA ILE A 199 15.62 -16.36 11.19
C ILE A 199 15.45 -15.75 12.59
N GLY A 200 14.84 -14.57 12.70
CA GLY A 200 14.57 -13.94 14.00
C GLY A 200 13.74 -14.83 14.92
N TYR A 201 12.64 -15.39 14.38
CA TYR A 201 11.79 -16.30 15.13
C TYR A 201 12.54 -17.57 15.58
N ALA A 202 13.34 -18.19 14.73
CA ALA A 202 14.12 -19.38 15.06
C ALA A 202 15.16 -19.10 16.17
N LEU A 203 15.80 -17.92 16.15
CA LEU A 203 16.75 -17.49 17.18
C LEU A 203 16.06 -17.28 18.55
N GLU A 204 14.85 -16.71 18.55
CA GLU A 204 14.10 -16.44 19.79
C GLU A 204 13.46 -17.70 20.39
N SER A 205 12.89 -18.55 19.54
CA SER A 205 12.19 -19.77 19.97
C SER A 205 13.11 -20.97 20.20
N GLY A 206 14.29 -20.98 19.58
CA GLY A 206 15.17 -22.15 19.50
C GLY A 206 14.70 -23.21 18.48
N ASP A 207 13.66 -22.92 17.70
CA ASP A 207 13.13 -23.82 16.67
C ASP A 207 14.10 -23.96 15.48
N SER A 208 14.05 -25.10 14.80
CA SER A 208 14.85 -25.34 13.59
C SER A 208 14.24 -24.64 12.36
N LEU A 209 15.08 -23.98 11.57
CA LEU A 209 14.70 -23.38 10.28
C LEU A 209 15.30 -24.18 9.13
N SER A 210 14.52 -24.45 8.08
CA SER A 210 14.97 -25.06 6.83
C SER A 210 14.67 -24.16 5.65
N LEU A 211 15.55 -24.16 4.66
CA LEU A 211 15.39 -23.43 3.39
C LEU A 211 15.64 -24.41 2.24
N VAL A 212 14.72 -24.43 1.27
CA VAL A 212 14.79 -25.30 0.09
C VAL A 212 14.83 -24.43 -1.16
N PHE A 213 15.83 -24.67 -2.01
CA PHE A 213 15.87 -24.14 -3.37
C PHE A 213 15.49 -25.24 -4.36
N ALA A 214 14.58 -24.94 -5.28
CA ALA A 214 14.15 -25.83 -6.34
C ALA A 214 14.26 -25.13 -7.70
N ASP A 215 14.68 -25.87 -8.72
CA ASP A 215 14.75 -25.40 -10.10
C ASP A 215 14.04 -26.42 -11.02
N LEU A 216 13.49 -25.94 -12.13
CA LEU A 216 12.82 -26.81 -13.11
C LEU A 216 13.85 -27.35 -14.11
N ASP A 217 14.20 -28.62 -13.95
CA ASP A 217 15.13 -29.32 -14.83
C ASP A 217 14.70 -29.22 -16.31
N HIS A 218 15.66 -28.86 -17.17
CA HIS A 218 15.48 -28.75 -18.62
C HIS A 218 14.36 -27.80 -19.09
N PHE A 219 13.92 -26.85 -18.25
CA PHE A 219 12.82 -25.93 -18.60
C PHE A 219 13.08 -25.11 -19.88
N LYS A 220 14.34 -24.74 -20.14
CA LYS A 220 14.73 -24.09 -21.40
C LYS A 220 14.44 -24.97 -22.63
N ALA A 221 14.82 -26.24 -22.60
CA ALA A 221 14.59 -27.17 -23.71
C ALA A 221 13.09 -27.40 -23.94
N PHE A 222 12.29 -27.41 -22.86
CA PHE A 222 10.84 -27.42 -22.95
C PHE A 222 10.29 -26.18 -23.67
N ASN A 223 10.73 -24.98 -23.27
CA ASN A 223 10.35 -23.72 -23.91
C ASN A 223 10.75 -23.67 -25.39
N ASP A 224 11.95 -24.15 -25.72
CA ASP A 224 12.45 -24.20 -27.10
C ASP A 224 11.60 -25.14 -27.97
N THR A 225 11.02 -26.19 -27.38
CA THR A 225 10.19 -27.20 -28.08
C THR A 225 8.72 -26.79 -28.19
N HIS A 226 8.17 -26.19 -27.14
CA HIS A 226 6.72 -25.97 -27.00
C HIS A 226 6.29 -24.50 -26.97
N GLY A 227 7.26 -23.57 -26.95
CA GLY A 227 7.03 -22.14 -26.88
C GLY A 227 6.77 -21.62 -25.46
N HIS A 228 7.12 -20.35 -25.23
CA HIS A 228 7.03 -19.70 -23.92
C HIS A 228 5.62 -19.68 -23.32
N GLN A 229 4.57 -19.58 -24.14
CA GLN A 229 3.20 -19.59 -23.63
C GLN A 229 2.84 -20.88 -22.89
N LEU A 230 3.37 -22.03 -23.34
CA LEU A 230 3.15 -23.29 -22.64
C LEU A 230 4.06 -23.40 -21.41
N GLY A 231 5.29 -22.87 -21.49
CA GLY A 231 6.17 -22.71 -20.33
C GLY A 231 5.53 -21.92 -19.19
N ASP A 232 4.88 -20.81 -19.49
CA ASP A 232 4.14 -20.00 -18.51
C ASP A 232 3.05 -20.78 -17.79
N GLN A 233 2.37 -21.70 -18.49
CA GLN A 233 1.36 -22.58 -17.88
C GLN A 233 1.99 -23.61 -16.94
N VAL A 234 3.17 -24.13 -17.28
CA VAL A 234 3.94 -25.01 -16.39
C VAL A 234 4.33 -24.24 -15.12
N LEU A 235 4.86 -23.02 -15.25
CA LEU A 235 5.22 -22.18 -14.10
C LEU A 235 4.02 -21.90 -13.19
N LYS A 236 2.86 -21.57 -13.77
CA LYS A 236 1.60 -21.39 -13.01
C LYS A 236 1.21 -22.64 -12.22
N LEU A 237 1.31 -23.81 -12.84
CA LEU A 237 0.96 -25.07 -12.19
C LEU A 237 1.94 -25.39 -11.04
N VAL A 238 3.23 -25.17 -11.25
CA VAL A 238 4.26 -25.35 -10.23
C VAL A 238 4.04 -24.40 -9.05
N GLY A 239 3.83 -23.10 -9.33
CA GLY A 239 3.53 -22.11 -8.30
C GLY A 239 2.31 -22.47 -7.46
N LYS A 240 1.21 -22.88 -8.11
CA LYS A 240 0.02 -23.38 -7.41
C LYS A 240 0.32 -24.59 -6.54
N THR A 241 1.08 -25.55 -7.07
CA THR A 241 1.44 -26.77 -6.34
C THR A 241 2.27 -26.44 -5.09
N LEU A 242 3.24 -25.53 -5.21
CA LEU A 242 4.04 -25.08 -4.06
C LEU A 242 3.16 -24.38 -3.02
N HIS A 243 2.28 -23.48 -3.45
CA HIS A 243 1.34 -22.79 -2.56
C HIS A 243 0.44 -23.78 -1.79
N ASP A 244 -0.08 -24.82 -2.45
CA ASP A 244 -0.99 -25.79 -1.83
C ASP A 244 -0.25 -26.74 -0.85
N LEU A 245 1.07 -26.88 -0.97
CA LEU A 245 1.89 -27.75 -0.13
C LEU A 245 2.41 -27.06 1.14
N VAL A 246 2.63 -25.74 1.10
CA VAL A 246 3.09 -24.96 2.26
C VAL A 246 1.97 -24.74 3.27
N LYS A 247 2.28 -24.79 4.57
CA LYS A 247 1.28 -24.61 5.65
C LYS A 247 1.80 -23.74 6.78
N GLY A 248 0.87 -23.13 7.51
CA GLY A 248 1.20 -22.44 8.76
C GLY A 248 2.15 -21.25 8.55
N LYS A 249 3.42 -21.42 8.91
CA LYS A 249 4.47 -20.39 8.83
C LYS A 249 5.40 -20.57 7.62
N ASP A 250 5.13 -21.56 6.77
CA ASP A 250 5.92 -21.81 5.56
C ASP A 250 5.66 -20.74 4.49
N THR A 251 6.71 -20.33 3.78
CA THR A 251 6.62 -19.38 2.65
C THR A 251 7.10 -20.05 1.37
N ALA A 252 6.24 -20.12 0.35
CA ALA A 252 6.62 -20.45 -1.02
C ALA A 252 6.88 -19.16 -1.80
N ALA A 253 8.09 -19.02 -2.35
CA ALA A 253 8.55 -17.85 -3.08
C ALA A 253 9.50 -18.22 -4.23
#